data_AF-A0A0G2GJT7-F1
#
_entry.id   AF-A0A0G2GJT7-F1
#
_cell.length_a   1.000
_cell.length_b   1.000
_cell.length_c   1.000
_cell.angle_alpha   90.00
_cell.angle_beta   90.00
_cell.angle_gamma   90.00
#
_symmetry.space_group_name_H-M   'P 1'
#
loop_
_entity.id
_entity.type
_entity.pdbx_description
1 polymer ?
#
loop_
_entity_poly.entity_id
_entity_poly.type
_entity_poly.pdbx_seq_one_letter_code
_entity_poly.pdbx_strand_id
1 'polypeptide(L)'
;MAGPNLEIFKFGLYILFPIGYMYYFGTNLEERFTVPDFWPKEGQTHKIPYEKDEIQSELARLRARRLALRDQRLASEGENASQES
;
A
#
# COMPACT_ATOMS: atom_id res chain seq x y z
N MET A 1 -27.62 37.99 -32.87
CA MET A 1 -27.63 36.54 -32.55
C MET A 1 -26.91 35.83 -33.67
N ALA A 2 -25.80 35.16 -33.37
CA ALA A 2 -25.10 34.38 -34.40
C ALA A 2 -26.05 33.28 -34.87
N GLY A 3 -26.43 33.32 -36.15
CA GLY A 3 -27.47 32.46 -36.71
C GLY A 3 -27.10 30.97 -36.76
N PRO A 4 -27.82 30.15 -37.55
CA PRO A 4 -27.72 28.69 -37.54
C PRO A 4 -26.29 28.13 -37.72
N ASN A 5 -25.38 28.89 -38.35
CA ASN A 5 -23.96 28.54 -38.49
C ASN A 5 -23.25 28.31 -37.14
N LEU A 6 -23.63 29.04 -36.08
CA LEU A 6 -23.03 28.86 -34.75
C LEU A 6 -23.50 27.56 -34.09
N GLU A 7 -24.74 27.15 -34.34
CA GLU A 7 -25.29 25.90 -33.81
C GLU A 7 -24.62 24.69 -34.45
N ILE A 8 -24.35 24.76 -35.77
CA ILE A 8 -23.62 23.73 -36.51
C ILE A 8 -22.17 23.60 -36.01
N PHE A 9 -21.50 24.73 -35.72
CA PHE A 9 -20.16 24.70 -35.13
C PHE A 9 -20.16 24.07 -33.73
N LYS A 10 -21.11 24.45 -32.86
CA LYS A 10 -21.24 23.87 -31.51
C LYS A 10 -21.51 22.37 -31.57
N PHE A 11 -22.39 21.95 -32.47
CA PHE A 11 -22.70 20.54 -32.69
C PHE A 11 -21.47 19.75 -33.16
N GLY A 12 -20.73 20.30 -34.13
CA GLY A 12 -19.46 19.73 -34.57
C GLY A 12 -18.46 19.61 -33.43
N LEU A 13 -18.27 20.65 -32.63
CA LEU A 13 -17.38 20.64 -31.46
C LEU A 13 -17.82 19.59 -30.43
N TYR A 14 -19.11 19.47 -30.13
CA TYR A 14 -19.63 18.51 -29.15
C TYR A 14 -19.51 17.05 -29.59
N ILE A 15 -19.45 16.77 -30.89
CA ILE A 15 -19.18 15.42 -31.39
C ILE A 15 -17.67 15.18 -31.49
N LEU A 16 -16.92 16.11 -32.06
CA LEU A 16 -15.49 15.93 -32.33
C LEU A 16 -14.66 15.92 -31.05
N PHE A 17 -15.04 16.74 -30.06
CA PHE A 17 -14.32 16.85 -28.79
C PHE A 17 -14.26 15.52 -28.00
N PRO A 18 -15.38 14.86 -27.68
CA PRO A 18 -15.33 13.59 -26.95
C PRO A 18 -14.69 12.47 -27.78
N ILE A 19 -14.91 12.42 -29.11
CA ILE A 19 -14.30 11.41 -29.98
C ILE A 19 -12.77 11.59 -30.04
N GLY A 20 -12.29 12.81 -30.23
CA GLY A 20 -10.85 13.12 -30.22
C GLY A 20 -10.22 12.87 -28.86
N TYR A 21 -10.90 13.24 -27.78
CA TYR A 21 -10.44 12.98 -26.41
C TYR A 21 -10.33 11.47 -26.15
N MET A 22 -11.32 10.68 -26.56
CA MET A 22 -11.27 9.22 -26.47
C MET A 22 -10.22 8.60 -27.40
N TYR A 23 -9.97 9.13 -28.58
CA TYR A 23 -8.92 8.62 -29.45
C TYR A 23 -7.52 8.82 -28.83
N TYR A 24 -7.28 10.00 -28.25
CA TYR A 24 -6.00 10.36 -27.65
C TYR A 24 -5.76 9.67 -26.29
N PHE A 25 -6.76 9.67 -25.40
CA PHE A 25 -6.61 9.10 -24.06
C PHE A 25 -7.13 7.67 -23.94
N GLY A 26 -8.15 7.28 -24.70
CA GLY A 26 -8.91 6.03 -24.56
C GLY A 26 -8.16 4.74 -24.90
N THR A 27 -7.09 4.83 -25.68
CA THR A 27 -6.32 3.67 -26.14
C THR A 27 -5.09 3.36 -25.29
N ASN A 28 -4.68 4.27 -24.39
CA ASN A 28 -3.42 4.17 -23.63
C ASN A 28 -3.59 4.41 -22.13
N LEU A 29 -4.80 4.19 -21.56
CA LEU A 29 -5.01 4.35 -20.13
C LEU A 29 -4.21 3.34 -19.31
N GLU A 30 -4.13 2.09 -19.77
CA GLU A 30 -3.50 1.01 -19.02
C GLU A 30 -2.01 1.29 -18.79
N GLU A 31 -1.24 1.67 -19.82
CA GLU A 31 0.18 1.99 -19.66
C GLU A 31 0.42 3.30 -18.86
N ARG A 32 -0.50 4.28 -18.96
CA ARG A 32 -0.35 5.58 -18.27
C ARG A 32 -0.75 5.56 -16.80
N PHE A 33 -1.65 4.67 -16.41
CA PHE A 33 -2.21 4.63 -15.05
C PHE A 33 -1.89 3.34 -14.28
N THR A 34 -1.17 2.39 -14.87
CA THR A 34 -0.65 1.24 -14.12
C THR A 34 0.51 1.66 -13.24
N VAL A 35 0.46 1.25 -11.97
CA VAL A 35 1.57 1.44 -11.04
C VAL A 35 2.50 0.24 -11.19
N PRO A 36 3.74 0.43 -11.71
CA PRO A 36 4.71 -0.65 -11.73
C PRO A 36 5.01 -1.09 -10.30
N ASP A 37 5.10 -2.40 -10.07
CA ASP A 37 5.34 -3.00 -8.75
C ASP A 37 4.26 -2.71 -7.68
N PHE A 38 2.98 -2.60 -8.07
CA PHE A 38 1.87 -2.40 -7.12
C PHE A 38 1.81 -3.46 -6.00
N TRP A 39 2.13 -4.71 -6.32
CA TRP A 39 2.16 -5.80 -5.34
C TRP A 39 3.56 -6.00 -4.76
N PRO A 40 3.69 -6.23 -3.44
CA PRO A 40 4.96 -6.61 -2.84
C PRO A 40 5.54 -7.84 -3.53
N LYS A 41 6.79 -7.74 -3.98
CA LYS A 41 7.51 -8.84 -4.64
C LYS A 41 7.53 -10.06 -3.71
N GLU A 42 7.52 -11.27 -4.26
CA GLU A 42 7.42 -12.53 -3.49
C GLU A 42 8.51 -12.69 -2.40
N GLY A 43 9.62 -11.95 -2.49
CA GLY A 43 10.68 -11.90 -1.47
C GLY A 43 10.51 -10.87 -0.34
N GLN A 44 9.51 -9.97 -0.42
CA GLN A 44 9.17 -9.02 0.64
C GLN A 44 8.09 -9.53 1.59
N THR A 45 7.40 -10.62 1.21
CA THR A 45 6.43 -11.26 2.09
C THR A 45 7.17 -12.19 3.04
N HIS A 46 6.95 -11.99 4.34
CA HIS A 46 7.47 -12.88 5.37
C HIS A 46 6.98 -14.30 5.10
N LYS A 47 7.89 -15.22 4.74
CA LYS A 47 7.55 -16.63 4.56
C LYS A 47 7.12 -17.17 5.92
N ILE A 48 5.86 -17.55 6.04
CA ILE A 48 5.36 -18.20 7.25
C ILE A 48 6.01 -19.59 7.29
N PRO A 49 6.65 -20.00 8.39
CA PRO A 49 7.22 -21.33 8.50
C PRO A 49 6.11 -22.37 8.36
N TYR A 50 6.25 -23.29 7.39
CA TYR A 50 5.24 -24.31 7.10
C TYR A 50 5.51 -25.62 7.84
N GLU A 51 6.77 -25.86 8.23
CA GLU A 51 7.20 -27.08 8.91
C GLU A 51 7.03 -26.99 10.43
N LYS A 52 6.57 -28.09 11.06
CA LYS A 52 6.29 -28.12 12.51
C LYS A 52 7.51 -27.82 13.39
N ASP A 53 8.69 -28.25 12.96
CA ASP A 53 9.93 -28.07 13.72
C ASP A 53 10.41 -26.61 13.64
N GLU A 54 10.28 -26.00 12.47
CA GLU A 54 10.58 -24.58 12.24
C GLU A 54 9.66 -23.68 13.08
N ILE A 55 8.36 -23.98 13.10
CA ILE A 55 7.36 -23.30 13.93
C ILE A 55 7.73 -23.37 15.43
N GLN A 56 8.13 -24.54 15.92
CA GLN A 56 8.51 -24.72 17.33
C GLN A 56 9.77 -23.92 17.68
N SER A 57 10.75 -23.91 16.79
CA SER A 57 11.99 -23.15 16.99
C SER A 57 11.74 -21.63 17.05
N GLU A 58 10.91 -21.10 16.16
CA GLU A 58 10.55 -19.69 16.16
C GLU A 58 9.67 -19.33 17.36
N LEU A 59 8.75 -20.21 17.76
CA LEU A 59 7.94 -20.02 18.96
C LEU A 59 8.82 -19.98 20.22
N ALA A 60 9.84 -20.82 20.31
CA ALA A 60 10.81 -20.79 21.41
C ALA A 60 11.60 -19.48 21.43
N ARG A 61 12.07 -19.00 20.27
CA ARG A 61 12.75 -17.71 20.13
C ARG A 61 11.86 -16.54 20.58
N LEU A 62 10.61 -16.52 20.16
CA LEU A 62 9.64 -15.48 20.52
C LEU A 62 9.32 -15.50 22.03
N ARG A 63 9.18 -16.68 22.63
CA ARG A 63 8.98 -16.83 24.08
C ARG A 63 10.17 -16.30 24.88
N ALA A 64 11.39 -16.65 24.49
CA ALA A 64 12.61 -16.16 25.13
C ALA A 64 12.71 -14.63 25.05
N ARG A 65 12.45 -14.05 23.87
CA ARG A 65 12.43 -12.59 23.68
C ARG A 65 11.39 -11.92 24.58
N ARG A 66 10.19 -12.51 24.70
CA ARG A 66 9.12 -11.98 25.57
C ARG A 66 9.52 -12.00 27.05
N LEU A 67 10.18 -13.07 27.50
CA LEU A 67 10.64 -13.19 28.89
C LEU A 67 11.70 -12.13 29.20
N ALA A 68 12.71 -12.00 28.35
CA ALA A 68 13.77 -11.01 28.51
C ALA A 68 13.25 -9.56 28.56
N LEU A 69 12.29 -9.20 27.70
CA LEU A 69 11.65 -7.88 27.71
C LEU A 69 10.76 -7.65 28.94
N ARG A 70 10.25 -8.72 29.56
CA ARG A 70 9.50 -8.62 30.81
C ARG A 70 10.45 -8.39 31.98
N ASP A 71 11.55 -9.13 32.02
CA ASP A 71 12.56 -9.01 33.08
C ASP A 71 13.22 -7.63 33.05
N GLN A 72 13.53 -7.10 31.87
CA GLN A 72 14.03 -5.73 31.71
C GLN A 72 13.04 -4.67 32.24
N ARG A 73 11.73 -4.84 31.97
CA ARG A 73 10.71 -3.92 32.49
C ARG A 73 10.63 -3.96 34.00
N LEU A 74 10.59 -5.16 34.59
CA LEU A 74 10.55 -5.33 36.05
C LEU A 74 11.80 -4.78 36.73
N ALA A 75 12.98 -4.94 36.12
CA ALA A 75 14.22 -4.33 36.61
C ALA A 75 14.15 -2.80 36.60
N SER A 76 13.70 -2.21 35.48
CA SER A 76 13.55 -0.74 35.38
C SER A 76 12.50 -0.16 36.32
N GLU A 77 11.39 -0.89 36.56
CA GLU A 77 10.35 -0.49 37.51
C GLU A 77 10.84 -0.57 38.96
N GLY A 78 11.65 -1.60 39.29
CA GLY A 78 12.26 -1.75 40.61
C GLY A 78 13.34 -0.71 40.92
N GLU A 79 14.16 -0.34 39.93
CA GLU A 79 15.16 0.71 40.05
C GLU A 79 14.53 2.10 40.21
N ASN A 80 13.47 2.41 39.46
CA ASN A 80 12.74 3.67 39.61
C ASN A 80 12.05 3.78 40.98
N ALA A 81 11.45 2.69 41.49
CA ALA A 81 10.79 2.69 42.81
C ALA A 81 11.78 2.84 43.98
N SER A 82 13.03 2.42 43.81
CA SER A 82 14.09 2.56 44.83
C SER A 82 14.85 3.89 44.78
N GLN A 83 14.74 4.65 43.68
CA GLN A 83 15.27 6.01 43.58
C GLN A 83 14.27 7.09 44.07
N GLU A 84 12.97 6.79 44.12
CA GLU A 84 11.93 7.71 44.64
C GLU A 84 11.64 7.59 46.15
N SER A 85 12.30 6.67 46.88
CA SER A 85 12.19 6.48 48.34
C SER A 85 13.43 6.98 49.08
#